data_AF-A0A2I1HR35-F1
#
_entry.id   AF-A0A2I1HR35-F1
#
_cell.length_a   1.000
_cell.length_b   1.000
_cell.length_c   1.000
_cell.angle_alpha   90.00
_cell.angle_beta   90.00
_cell.angle_gamma   90.00
#
_symmetry.space_group_name_H-M   'P 1'
#
loop_
_entity.id
_entity.type
_entity.pdbx_description
1 polymer ?
#
loop_
_entity_poly.entity_id
_entity_poly.type
_entity_poly.pdbx_seq_one_letter_code
_entity_poly.pdbx_strand_id
1 'polypeptide(L)' 'RSELKLPKLHNWVYHIINSIEEFGAINGYMTETYEFLHKDYVKNPYRSSNKREPMGQIINTVSIVFFKFILF' A
#
# COMPACT_ATOMS: atom_id res chain seq x y z
N ARG A 1 -26.49 -17.43 -7.97
CA ARG A 1 -25.21 -16.91 -8.51
C ARG A 1 -25.54 -15.58 -9.17
N SER A 2 -24.99 -14.45 -8.71
CA SER A 2 -25.34 -13.15 -9.30
C SER A 2 -24.88 -13.10 -10.75
N GLU A 3 -25.77 -12.77 -11.66
CA GLU A 3 -25.49 -12.64 -13.11
C GLU A 3 -24.61 -11.41 -13.45
N LEU A 4 -24.39 -10.54 -12.45
CA LEU A 4 -23.50 -9.39 -12.56
C LEU A 4 -22.02 -9.82 -12.44
N LYS A 5 -21.19 -9.35 -13.38
CA LYS A 5 -19.72 -9.55 -13.40
C LYS A 5 -19.01 -8.67 -12.36
N LEU A 6 -19.42 -8.76 -11.10
CA LEU A 6 -18.87 -7.99 -9.99
C LEU A 6 -18.15 -8.94 -8.99
N PRO A 7 -16.96 -9.46 -9.34
CA PRO A 7 -16.27 -10.47 -8.54
C PRO A 7 -15.92 -9.97 -7.13
N LYS A 8 -15.62 -8.67 -6.97
CA LYS A 8 -15.36 -8.06 -5.66
C LYS A 8 -16.59 -8.12 -4.74
N LEU A 9 -17.75 -7.77 -5.26
CA LEU A 9 -19.01 -7.81 -4.51
C LEU A 9 -19.40 -9.25 -4.17
N HIS A 10 -19.25 -10.17 -5.13
CA HIS A 10 -19.51 -11.58 -4.91
C HIS A 10 -18.63 -12.15 -3.78
N ASN A 11 -17.34 -11.85 -3.80
CA ASN A 11 -16.41 -12.28 -2.75
C ASN A 11 -16.79 -11.69 -1.39
N TRP A 12 -17.18 -10.42 -1.37
CA TRP A 12 -17.59 -9.74 -0.14
C TRP A 12 -18.86 -10.34 0.46
N VAL A 13 -19.87 -10.68 -0.35
CA VAL A 13 -21.15 -11.21 0.15
C VAL A 13 -21.04 -12.67 0.59
N TYR A 14 -20.30 -13.51 -0.15
CA TYR A 14 -20.35 -14.97 0.04
C TYR A 14 -19.14 -15.55 0.78
N HIS A 15 -17.99 -14.88 0.74
CA HIS A 15 -16.75 -15.48 1.24
C HIS A 15 -16.15 -14.73 2.42
N ILE A 16 -16.61 -13.53 2.75
CA ILE A 16 -15.95 -12.72 3.78
C ILE A 16 -16.00 -13.34 5.17
N ILE A 17 -17.11 -13.97 5.54
CA ILE A 17 -17.26 -14.64 6.85
C ILE A 17 -16.30 -15.83 6.93
N ASN A 18 -16.35 -16.73 5.94
CA ASN A 18 -15.45 -17.88 5.87
C ASN A 18 -13.97 -17.43 5.88
N SER A 19 -13.62 -16.39 5.13
CA SER A 19 -12.27 -15.84 5.14
C SER A 19 -11.84 -15.31 6.52
N ILE A 20 -12.76 -14.70 7.29
CA ILE A 20 -12.46 -14.24 8.64
C ILE A 20 -12.28 -15.43 9.60
N GLU A 21 -13.11 -16.46 9.47
CA GLU A 21 -13.01 -17.66 10.32
C GLU A 21 -11.73 -18.45 10.04
N GLU A 22 -11.32 -18.56 8.77
CA GLU A 22 -10.12 -19.30 8.36
C GLU A 22 -8.82 -18.52 8.59
N PHE A 23 -8.81 -17.22 8.31
CA PHE A 23 -7.57 -16.40 8.27
C PHE A 23 -7.53 -15.30 9.34
N GLY A 24 -8.60 -15.08 10.09
CA GLY A 24 -8.70 -14.01 11.08
C GLY A 24 -9.07 -12.66 10.47
N ALA A 25 -8.71 -11.58 11.17
CA ALA A 25 -9.04 -10.23 10.74
C ALA A 25 -8.49 -9.92 9.32
N ILE A 26 -9.31 -9.25 8.50
CA ILE A 26 -8.98 -8.90 7.09
C ILE A 26 -7.95 -7.77 6.99
N ASN A 27 -7.45 -7.25 8.12
CA ASN A 27 -6.51 -6.14 8.16
C ASN A 27 -5.22 -6.40 7.34
N GLY A 28 -4.77 -7.64 7.20
CA GLY A 28 -3.64 -8.02 6.34
C GLY A 28 -3.98 -8.13 4.84
N TYR A 29 -5.25 -8.15 4.47
CA TYR A 29 -5.71 -8.35 3.09
C TYR A 29 -5.90 -7.03 2.32
N MET A 30 -5.96 -5.89 3.02
CA MET A 30 -6.12 -4.59 2.40
C MET A 30 -4.78 -4.05 1.88
N THR A 31 -4.77 -3.55 0.64
CA THR A 31 -3.59 -2.94 0.03
C THR A 31 -3.36 -1.50 0.46
N GLU A 32 -4.23 -0.94 1.31
CA GLU A 32 -4.20 0.48 1.71
C GLU A 32 -2.87 0.90 2.31
N THR A 33 -2.32 0.12 3.24
CA THR A 33 -1.01 0.39 3.85
C THR A 33 0.10 0.34 2.81
N TYR A 34 0.10 -0.68 1.93
CA TYR A 34 1.12 -0.81 0.89
C TYR A 34 1.05 0.35 -0.13
N GLU A 35 -0.17 0.73 -0.53
CA GLU A 35 -0.39 1.86 -1.44
C GLU A 35 0.05 3.19 -0.82
N PHE A 36 -0.22 3.39 0.46
CA PHE A 36 0.23 4.55 1.21
C PHE A 36 1.76 4.60 1.25
N LEU A 37 2.41 3.52 1.70
CA LEU A 37 3.87 3.41 1.76
C LEU A 37 4.51 3.63 0.38
N HIS A 38 3.95 3.06 -0.69
CA HIS A 38 4.46 3.22 -2.04
C HIS A 38 4.31 4.68 -2.54
N LYS A 39 3.23 5.38 -2.18
CA LYS A 39 3.08 6.81 -2.49
C LYS A 39 4.18 7.62 -1.79
N ASP A 40 4.37 7.39 -0.49
CA ASP A 40 5.24 8.23 0.34
C ASP A 40 6.72 7.96 0.15
N TYR A 41 7.12 6.69 0.03
CA TYR A 41 8.53 6.32 -0.04
C TYR A 41 9.05 6.13 -1.46
N VAL A 42 8.18 5.97 -2.45
CA VAL A 42 8.60 5.75 -3.85
C VAL A 42 8.13 6.88 -4.74
N LYS A 43 6.82 7.13 -4.83
CA LYS A 43 6.29 8.11 -5.80
C LYS A 43 6.67 9.54 -5.46
N ASN A 44 6.56 9.96 -4.21
CA ASN A 44 6.88 11.33 -3.79
C ASN A 44 8.38 11.64 -3.97
N PRO A 45 9.32 10.81 -3.47
CA PRO A 45 10.76 11.05 -3.65
C PRO A 45 11.19 10.99 -5.12
N TYR A 46 10.61 10.08 -5.91
CA TYR A 46 10.87 10.01 -7.34
C TYR A 46 10.41 11.28 -8.07
N ARG A 47 9.22 11.80 -7.73
CA ARG A 47 8.70 13.06 -8.31
C ARG A 47 9.57 14.26 -7.98
N SER A 48 10.15 14.32 -6.79
CA SER A 48 11.09 15.38 -6.40
C SER A 48 12.50 15.18 -6.97
N SER A 49 12.83 13.99 -7.47
CA SER A 49 14.14 13.70 -8.05
C SER A 49 14.35 14.40 -9.39
N ASN A 50 15.61 14.63 -9.76
CA ASN A 50 15.96 15.13 -11.10
C ASN A 50 15.99 14.01 -12.17
N LYS A 51 15.61 12.78 -11.79
CA LYS A 51 15.55 11.56 -12.64
C LYS A 51 16.88 11.05 -13.19
N ARG A 52 18.03 11.64 -12.83
CA ARG A 52 19.36 11.09 -13.07
C ARG A 52 19.78 10.26 -11.87
N GLU A 53 20.06 8.97 -12.04
CA GLU A 53 20.31 8.06 -10.91
C GLU A 53 19.21 8.14 -9.82
N PRO A 54 17.93 7.92 -10.17
CA PRO A 54 16.80 8.19 -9.28
C PRO A 54 16.80 7.35 -8.01
N MET A 55 17.36 6.13 -8.06
CA MET A 55 17.38 5.23 -6.90
C MET A 55 18.17 5.82 -5.73
N GLY A 56 19.36 6.38 -5.99
CA GLY A 56 20.17 7.03 -4.96
C GLY A 56 19.46 8.25 -4.37
N GLN A 57 18.75 9.02 -5.20
CA GLN A 57 17.99 10.18 -4.74
C GLN A 57 16.79 9.78 -3.88
N ILE A 58 16.03 8.76 -4.28
CA ILE A 58 14.93 8.22 -3.49
C ILE A 58 15.43 7.76 -2.13
N ILE A 59 16.49 6.95 -2.07
CA ILE A 59 17.06 6.43 -0.82
C ILE A 59 17.51 7.59 0.08
N ASN A 60 18.18 8.59 -0.48
CA ASN A 60 18.65 9.75 0.29
C ASN A 60 17.48 10.59 0.83
N THR A 61 16.49 10.91 -0.01
CA THR A 61 15.30 11.66 0.40
C THR A 61 14.51 10.92 1.48
N VAL A 62 14.31 9.61 1.33
CA VAL A 62 13.62 8.78 2.33
C VAL A 62 14.41 8.76 3.64
N SER A 63 15.74 8.60 3.58
CA SER A 63 16.61 8.64 4.76
C SER A 63 16.46 9.97 5.52
N ILE A 64 16.51 11.10 4.80
CA ILE A 64 16.35 12.44 5.40
C ILE A 64 14.98 12.59 6.08
N VAL A 65 13.89 12.18 5.40
CA VAL A 65 12.53 12.26 5.95
C VAL A 65 12.37 11.37 7.18
N PHE A 66 12.93 10.15 7.14
CA PHE A 66 12.89 9.21 8.24
C PHE A 66 13.66 9.73 9.47
N PHE A 67 14.87 10.27 9.28
CA PHE A 67 15.63 10.89 10.36
C PHE A 67 14.89 12.10 10.95
N LYS A 68 14.25 12.92 10.11
CA LYS A 68 13.46 14.07 10.58
C LYS A 68 12.24 13.63 11.40
N PHE A 69 11.64 12.49 11.09
CA PHE A 69 10.52 11.92 11.84
C PHE A 69 10.93 11.40 13.22
N ILE A 70 12.15 10.90 13.39
CA ILE A 70 12.65 10.39 14.69
C ILE A 70 13.14 11.52 15.60
N LEU A 71 13.61 12.62 15.01
CA LEU A 71 14.20 13.76 15.74
C LEU A 71 13.16 14.78 16.26
N PHE A 72 11.87 14.52 16.08
CA PHE A 72 10.74 15.33 16.56
C PHE A 72 9.72 14.44 17.27
#